data_AF-A0A0G3BRP7-F1
#
_entry.id   AF-A0A0G3BRP7-F1
#
_cell.length_a   1.000
_cell.length_b   1.000
_cell.length_c   1.000
_cell.angle_alpha   90.00
_cell.angle_beta   90.00
_cell.angle_gamma   90.00
#
_symmetry.space_group_name_H-M   'P 1'
#
loop_
_entity.id
_entity.type
_entity.pdbx_description
1 polymer ?
#
loop_
_entity_poly.entity_id
_entity_poly.type
_entity_poly.pdbx_seq_one_letter_code
_entity_poly.pdbx_strand_id
1 'polypeptide(L)' 'MRSNDIHPAAKDRLLTAQQAARALNLPECYLADAARRRQLRIPHYCIHSLVRFKLHEVAAWQAAAAKKEASGA' A
#
# COMPACT_ATOMS: atom_id res chain seq x y z
N MET A 1 22.87 2.65 -12.22
CA MET A 1 22.15 3.34 -11.13
C MET A 1 21.19 2.35 -10.49
N ARG A 2 21.57 1.74 -9.35
CA ARG A 2 20.71 0.85 -8.55
C ARG A 2 20.68 1.40 -7.12
N SER A 3 19.95 2.48 -6.94
CA SER A 3 19.67 3.05 -5.63
C SER A 3 18.57 2.23 -4.98
N ASN A 4 18.98 1.13 -4.35
CA ASN A 4 18.21 0.46 -3.30
C ASN A 4 18.72 0.95 -1.95
N ASP A 5 18.76 2.27 -1.79
CA ASP A 5 18.96 2.96 -0.53
C ASP A 5 17.58 3.05 0.13
N ILE A 6 17.13 1.92 0.68
CA ILE A 6 16.03 1.92 1.65
C ILE A 6 16.58 2.57 2.92
N HIS A 7 16.69 3.89 2.90
CA HIS A 7 16.93 4.69 4.09
C HIS A 7 15.87 4.34 5.15
N PRO A 8 16.18 4.36 6.45
CA PRO A 8 15.17 4.20 7.48
C PRO A 8 14.02 5.21 7.34
N ALA A 9 14.27 6.39 6.76
CA ALA A 9 13.24 7.35 6.38
C ALA A 9 12.31 6.88 5.22
N ALA A 10 12.75 5.94 4.39
CA ALA A 10 11.94 5.30 3.36
C ALA A 10 10.88 4.36 3.98
N LYS A 11 11.12 3.81 5.18
CA LYS A 11 10.13 2.99 5.90
C LYS A 11 8.93 3.83 6.37
N ASP A 12 9.15 5.08 6.75
CA ASP A 12 8.11 6.06 7.10
C ASP A 12 7.64 6.91 5.91
N ARG A 13 8.08 6.58 4.69
CA ARG A 13 7.71 7.36 3.52
C ARG A 13 6.26 7.08 3.13
N LEU A 14 5.46 8.12 3.32
CA LEU A 14 4.05 8.18 2.97
C LEU A 14 3.89 8.40 1.47
N LEU A 15 3.66 7.30 0.76
CA LEU A 15 3.51 7.25 -0.68
C LEU A 15 2.09 7.62 -1.12
N THR A 16 1.95 8.18 -2.30
CA THR A 16 0.64 8.35 -2.96
C THR A 16 0.14 7.02 -3.52
N ALA A 17 -1.14 6.95 -3.92
CA ALA A 17 -1.72 5.76 -4.54
C ALA A 17 -0.89 5.24 -5.72
N GLN A 18 -0.46 6.14 -6.63
CA GLN A 18 0.39 5.80 -7.78
C GLN A 18 1.74 5.21 -7.37
N GLN A 19 2.38 5.81 -6.36
CA GLN A 19 3.69 5.36 -5.88
C GLN A 19 3.59 3.99 -5.19
N ALA A 20 2.57 3.80 -4.35
CA ALA A 20 2.31 2.53 -3.69
C ALA A 20 1.93 1.45 -4.72
N ALA A 21 1.11 1.78 -5.72
CA ALA A 21 0.76 0.91 -6.83
C ALA A 21 2.00 0.44 -7.59
N ARG A 22 2.88 1.37 -7.98
CA ARG A 22 4.15 1.04 -8.64
C ARG A 22 5.08 0.22 -7.76
N ALA A 23 5.21 0.56 -6.48
CA ALA A 23 6.13 -0.11 -5.56
C ALA A 23 5.69 -1.56 -5.24
N LEU A 24 4.38 -1.80 -5.17
CA LEU A 24 3.81 -3.12 -4.85
C LEU A 24 3.37 -3.91 -6.10
N ASN A 25 3.54 -3.32 -7.28
CA ASN A 25 3.04 -3.86 -8.56
C ASN A 25 1.53 -4.21 -8.47
N LEU A 26 0.77 -3.31 -7.84
CA LEU A 26 -0.67 -3.42 -7.65
C LEU A 26 -1.39 -2.45 -8.61
N PRO A 27 -2.62 -2.77 -9.05
CA PRO A 27 -3.38 -1.85 -9.87
C PRO A 27 -3.80 -0.63 -9.03
N GLU A 28 -3.50 0.57 -9.51
CA GLU A 28 -3.76 1.83 -8.80
C GLU A 28 -5.23 1.98 -8.40
N CYS A 29 -6.17 1.44 -9.19
CA CYS A 29 -7.60 1.49 -8.88
C CYS A 29 -7.95 0.88 -7.52
N TYR A 30 -7.17 -0.08 -6.99
CA TYR A 30 -7.37 -0.61 -5.64
C TYR A 30 -7.04 0.40 -4.54
N LEU A 31 -6.05 1.25 -4.81
CA LEU A 31 -5.54 2.27 -3.89
C LEU A 31 -6.16 3.64 -4.16
N ALA A 32 -6.78 3.88 -5.31
CA ALA A 32 -7.46 5.13 -5.65
C ALA A 32 -8.96 5.08 -5.28
N ASP A 33 -9.60 3.91 -5.42
CA ASP A 33 -11.02 3.73 -5.16
C ASP A 33 -11.34 3.63 -3.66
N ALA A 34 -12.17 4.54 -3.16
CA ALA A 34 -12.51 4.59 -1.73
C ALA A 34 -13.34 3.38 -1.26
N ALA A 35 -14.22 2.87 -2.11
CA ALA A 35 -15.06 1.73 -1.77
C ALA A 35 -14.21 0.47 -1.67
N ARG A 36 -13.34 0.25 -2.65
CA ARG A 36 -12.45 -0.93 -2.68
C ARG A 36 -11.42 -0.90 -1.54
N ARG A 37 -10.83 0.26 -1.24
CA ARG A 37 -9.94 0.43 -0.06
C ARG A 37 -10.64 0.07 1.25
N ARG A 38 -11.89 0.52 1.44
CA ARG A 38 -12.67 0.23 2.65
C ARG A 38 -13.04 -1.25 2.75
N GLN A 39 -13.46 -1.86 1.64
CA GLN A 39 -13.80 -3.28 1.56
C GLN A 39 -12.59 -4.16 1.92
N LEU A 40 -11.43 -3.81 1.38
CA LEU A 40 -10.16 -4.52 1.60
C LEU A 40 -9.47 -4.14 2.92
N ARG A 41 -9.98 -3.12 3.61
CA ARG A 41 -9.42 -2.55 4.85
C ARG A 41 -7.93 -2.19 4.69
N ILE A 42 -7.58 -1.59 3.56
CA ILE A 42 -6.20 -1.20 3.27
C ILE A 42 -5.78 -0.08 4.24
N PRO A 43 -4.62 -0.20 4.92
CA PRO A 43 -4.09 0.85 5.78
C PRO A 43 -3.86 2.14 4.98
N HIS A 44 -4.52 3.22 5.37
CA HIS A 44 -4.41 4.52 4.71
C HIS A 44 -4.37 5.64 5.75
N TYR A 45 -3.64 6.71 5.43
CA TYR A 45 -3.47 7.87 6.28
C TYR A 45 -3.95 9.10 5.53
N CYS A 46 -4.77 9.92 6.18
CA CYS A 46 -5.18 11.21 5.64
C CYS A 46 -4.29 12.30 6.24
N ILE A 47 -3.48 12.94 5.40
CA ILE A 47 -2.57 14.02 5.80
C ILE A 47 -2.92 15.24 4.96
N HIS A 48 -3.43 16.30 5.59
CA HIS A 48 -3.89 17.51 4.91
C HIS A 48 -4.84 17.20 3.73
N SER A 49 -5.84 16.34 3.95
CA SER A 49 -6.79 15.85 2.94
C SER A 49 -6.20 14.95 1.83
N LEU A 50 -4.91 14.63 1.85
CA LEU A 50 -4.30 13.69 0.92
C LEU A 50 -4.25 12.28 1.52
N VAL A 51 -4.76 11.31 0.78
CA VAL A 51 -4.64 9.90 1.14
C VAL A 51 -3.22 9.44 0.83
N ARG A 52 -2.52 9.00 1.87
CA ARG A 52 -1.15 8.50 1.84
C ARG A 52 -1.10 7.07 2.38
N PHE A 53 -0.16 6.32 1.87
CA PHE A 53 0.03 4.91 2.17
C PHE A 53 1.44 4.67 2.69
N LYS A 54 1.58 3.92 3.78
CA LYS A 54 2.87 3.44 4.24
C LYS A 54 3.20 2.15 3.51
N LEU A 55 4.33 2.14 2.79
CA LEU A 55 4.70 0.99 1.95
C LEU A 55 4.80 -0.32 2.76
N HIS A 56 5.38 -0.26 3.97
CA HIS A 56 5.54 -1.45 4.82
C HIS A 56 4.20 -2.03 5.28
N GLU A 57 3.21 -1.19 5.61
CA GLU A 57 1.90 -1.67 6.05
C GLU A 57 1.09 -2.23 4.89
N VAL A 58 1.12 -1.58 3.73
CA VAL A 58 0.40 -2.10 2.55
C VAL A 58 1.06 -3.41 2.07
N ALA A 59 2.39 -3.54 2.14
CA ALA A 59 3.09 -4.80 1.85
C ALA A 59 2.71 -5.91 2.84
N ALA A 60 2.69 -5.61 4.15
CA ALA A 60 2.27 -6.57 5.18
C ALA A 60 0.79 -6.97 5.02
N TRP A 61 -0.07 -6.01 4.70
CA TRP A 61 -1.47 -6.24 4.36
C TRP A 61 -1.60 -7.13 3.12
N GLN A 62 -0.83 -6.89 2.05
CA GLN A 62 -0.88 -7.71 0.84
C GLN A 62 -0.48 -9.16 1.12
N ALA A 63 0.58 -9.37 1.92
CA ALA A 63 0.99 -10.71 2.34
C ALA A 63 -0.11 -11.39 3.20
N ALA A 64 -0.77 -10.65 4.09
CA ALA A 64 -1.88 -11.16 4.87
C ALA A 64 -3.14 -11.42 4.03
N ALA A 65 -3.42 -10.59 3.02
CA ALA A 65 -4.54 -10.73 2.10
C ALA A 65 -4.35 -11.96 1.19
N ALA A 66 -3.15 -12.15 0.63
CA ALA A 66 -2.81 -13.35 -0.12
C ALA A 66 -2.97 -14.63 0.72
N LYS A 67 -2.58 -14.57 2.00
CA LYS A 67 -2.77 -15.69 2.93
C LYS A 67 -4.24 -15.94 3.27
N LYS A 68 -5.06 -14.88 3.34
CA LYS A 68 -6.52 -14.99 3.54
C LYS A 68 -7.21 -15.63 2.34
N GLU A 69 -6.86 -15.21 1.13
CA GLU A 69 -7.40 -15.77 -0.12
C GLU A 69 -6.99 -17.25 -0.27
N ALA A 70 -5.76 -17.61 0.12
CA ALA A 70 -5.27 -19.00 0.07
C ALA A 70 -5.86 -19.94 1.14
N SER A 71 -6.47 -19.40 2.20
CA SER A 71 -7.04 -20.20 3.31
C SER A 71 -8.56 -20.32 3.26
N GLY A 72 -9.20 -19.79 2.21
CA GLY A 72 -10.63 -19.87 1.97
C GLY A 72 -10.97 -20.71 0.74
N ALA A 73 -10.41 -21.91 0.63
CA ALA A 73 -10.78 -22.93 -0.34
C ALA A 73 -11.10 -24.23 0.37
#